data_AF-A0A955FLX3-F1
#
_entry.id   AF-A0A955FLX3-F1
#
_cell.length_a   1.000
_cell.length_b   1.000
_cell.length_c   1.000
_cell.angle_alpha   90.00
_cell.angle_beta   90.00
_cell.angle_gamma   90.00
#
_symmetry.space_group_name_H-M   'P 1'
#
loop_
_entity.id
_entity.type
_entity.pdbx_description
1 polymer ?
#
loop_
_entity_poly.entity_id
_entity_poly.type
_entity_poly.pdbx_seq_one_letter_code
_entity_poly.pdbx_strand_id
1 'polypeptide(L)'
;MDEASFSPEIDRQVIPFSERVLTEVDHILNHRNPDGSIDQAYLEDIKTNLIPAVQEAAMPFAVTTTRHEVENNPDTGLKTTKWLGRTAVQNAMSGYRFHKLPAARARVDVEVDEARYSDESMKPNVAKVLISPRMTRNDARLAEARREHLGDEDSIRVSWFETDNQGEVSHRIMQSLLVRDIPFEAWVAMLGDENNIFGKAIDVTDDGSALSIMKVHRELELPLDRLKNGPVDIVAAVIPYIADPQLRKGVIEQVKLFGDDQETMRRVAEDKADQWLEFELSLAESLYNNEANFETERFIGILQEFWSEEDLAVIKHHENSDGGYRMSRELAAVLERAKQNTLWSGAASVVDNPSVVNQMDLQVVSKIQQNEALIQIARQNGMDYHTLEAENNRLIARQNITVGGGCSGNSQDIFGKKSPLDSNITLQTEDNENSSESWKWKQGVCRIKSCGKKTEVGPCSVCRNCQAKFDKGEDPTKRISIEESRPQSTDLKFKEIVASIFEDEVEIELQNIIDNEIEKTKVFSNTKEPVTVQ
;
A
#
# COMPACT_ATOMS: atom_id res chain seq x y z
N MET A 1 -31.92 7.06 -1.59
CA MET A 1 -31.65 6.45 -0.27
C MET A 1 -31.83 7.53 0.77
N ASP A 2 -32.77 7.37 1.70
CA ASP A 2 -33.03 8.36 2.74
C ASP A 2 -31.81 8.48 3.68
N GLU A 3 -31.41 9.71 4.00
CA GLU A 3 -30.39 10.05 5.02
C GLU A 3 -30.74 9.54 6.44
N ALA A 4 -31.90 8.92 6.62
CA ALA A 4 -32.45 8.48 7.89
C ALA A 4 -31.94 7.11 8.40
N SER A 5 -31.07 6.39 7.67
CA SER A 5 -30.54 5.09 8.12
C SER A 5 -29.18 5.17 8.83
N PHE A 6 -28.50 6.31 8.83
CA PHE A 6 -27.23 6.47 9.54
C PHE A 6 -27.48 6.74 11.02
N SER A 7 -27.68 5.67 11.80
CA SER A 7 -27.76 5.78 13.27
C SER A 7 -26.36 6.04 13.83
N PRO A 8 -26.09 7.20 14.46
CA PRO A 8 -24.79 7.51 15.05
C PRO A 8 -24.42 6.58 16.23
N GLU A 9 -25.36 5.76 16.71
CA GLU A 9 -25.14 4.83 17.82
C GLU A 9 -24.53 3.49 17.38
N ILE A 10 -24.74 3.04 16.15
CA ILE A 10 -24.15 1.79 15.62
C ILE A 10 -22.65 2.00 15.32
N ASP A 11 -22.25 3.23 15.03
CA ASP A 11 -20.88 3.59 14.62
C ASP A 11 -19.91 3.89 15.78
N ARG A 12 -20.29 3.59 17.04
CA ARG A 12 -19.46 3.84 18.23
C ARG A 12 -18.64 2.64 18.71
N GLN A 13 -18.81 1.45 18.14
CA GLN A 13 -17.97 0.31 18.48
C GLN A 13 -16.56 0.52 17.90
N VAL A 14 -15.63 0.84 18.79
CA VAL A 14 -14.22 1.04 18.47
C VAL A 14 -13.61 -0.28 18.02
N ILE A 15 -13.00 -0.28 16.83
CA ILE A 15 -12.38 -1.49 16.28
C ILE A 15 -11.09 -1.81 17.09
N PRO A 16 -10.84 -3.06 17.47
CA PRO A 16 -9.56 -3.48 18.04
C PRO A 16 -8.39 -3.05 17.15
N PHE A 17 -7.25 -2.62 17.73
CA PHE A 17 -6.10 -2.17 16.92
C PHE A 17 -5.64 -3.24 15.94
N SER A 18 -5.63 -4.50 16.38
CA SER A 18 -5.29 -5.68 15.59
C SER A 18 -6.22 -5.90 14.39
N GLU A 19 -7.48 -5.46 14.46
CA GLU A 19 -8.50 -5.70 13.42
C GLU A 19 -8.70 -4.52 12.47
N ARG A 20 -8.06 -3.37 12.70
CA ARG A 20 -8.18 -2.20 11.82
C ARG A 20 -7.76 -2.47 10.38
N VAL A 21 -6.89 -3.45 10.18
CA VAL A 21 -6.43 -3.89 8.86
C VAL A 21 -7.54 -4.51 8.02
N LEU A 22 -8.66 -4.93 8.62
CA LEU A 22 -9.80 -5.54 7.93
C LEU A 22 -10.80 -4.51 7.35
N THR A 23 -10.36 -3.27 7.12
CA THR A 23 -11.27 -2.21 6.69
C THR A 23 -11.91 -2.54 5.34
N GLU A 24 -11.13 -3.00 4.37
CA GLU A 24 -11.66 -3.33 3.04
C GLU A 24 -12.44 -4.65 3.03
N VAL A 25 -12.00 -5.67 3.77
CA VAL A 25 -12.82 -6.86 4.09
C VAL A 25 -14.21 -6.47 4.60
N ASP A 26 -14.28 -5.55 5.57
CA ASP A 26 -15.54 -5.10 6.15
C ASP A 26 -16.38 -4.33 5.14
N HIS A 27 -15.75 -3.52 4.27
CA HIS A 27 -16.45 -2.87 3.15
C HIS A 27 -17.09 -3.89 2.21
N ILE A 28 -16.34 -4.92 1.79
CA ILE A 28 -16.83 -6.01 0.95
C ILE A 28 -18.01 -6.73 1.60
N LEU A 29 -17.88 -7.14 2.86
CA LEU A 29 -18.92 -7.87 3.58
C LEU A 29 -20.21 -7.06 3.72
N ASN A 30 -20.11 -5.75 3.95
CA ASN A 30 -21.27 -4.87 4.13
C ASN A 30 -22.01 -4.55 2.83
N HIS A 31 -21.37 -4.71 1.67
CA HIS A 31 -21.96 -4.42 0.34
C HIS A 31 -22.21 -5.69 -0.48
N ARG A 32 -22.12 -6.85 0.16
CA ARG A 32 -22.47 -8.13 -0.46
C ARG A 32 -23.97 -8.24 -0.65
N ASN A 33 -24.38 -8.57 -1.88
CA ASN A 33 -25.77 -8.86 -2.21
C ASN A 33 -26.24 -10.18 -1.56
N PRO A 34 -27.56 -10.41 -1.43
CA PRO A 34 -28.09 -11.66 -0.86
C PRO A 34 -27.68 -12.93 -1.61
N ASP A 35 -27.36 -12.84 -2.90
CA ASP A 35 -26.87 -13.94 -3.71
C ASP A 35 -25.35 -14.18 -3.56
N GLY A 36 -24.69 -13.35 -2.77
CA GLY A 36 -23.27 -13.39 -2.50
C GLY A 36 -22.40 -12.61 -3.48
N SER A 37 -22.98 -11.99 -4.52
CA SER A 37 -22.26 -11.11 -5.45
C SER A 37 -21.94 -9.74 -4.82
N ILE A 38 -21.00 -9.01 -5.41
CA ILE A 38 -20.66 -7.63 -5.04
C ILE A 38 -20.71 -6.81 -6.33
N ASP A 39 -21.22 -5.58 -6.24
CA ASP A 39 -21.25 -4.67 -7.39
C ASP A 39 -19.82 -4.33 -7.85
N GLN A 40 -19.55 -4.41 -9.16
CA GLN A 40 -18.23 -4.07 -9.70
C GLN A 40 -17.85 -2.62 -9.39
N ALA A 41 -18.81 -1.69 -9.41
CA ALA A 41 -18.53 -0.30 -9.06
C ALA A 41 -17.97 -0.17 -7.62
N TYR A 42 -18.45 -1.01 -6.71
CA TYR A 42 -17.96 -1.04 -5.33
C TYR A 42 -16.55 -1.61 -5.22
N LEU A 43 -16.21 -2.61 -6.05
CA LEU A 43 -14.86 -3.17 -6.11
C LEU A 43 -13.85 -2.16 -6.67
N GLU A 44 -14.24 -1.37 -7.68
CA GLU A 44 -13.40 -0.28 -8.20
C GLU A 44 -13.19 0.83 -7.15
N ASP A 45 -14.21 1.15 -6.34
CA ASP A 45 -14.06 2.09 -5.22
C ASP A 45 -13.09 1.57 -4.15
N ILE A 46 -13.16 0.27 -3.80
CA ILE A 46 -12.20 -0.35 -2.87
C ILE A 46 -10.79 -0.30 -3.45
N LYS A 47 -10.63 -0.63 -4.75
CA LYS A 47 -9.34 -0.54 -5.43
C LYS A 47 -8.78 0.89 -5.36
N THR A 48 -9.63 1.90 -5.50
CA THR A 48 -9.26 3.32 -5.36
C THR A 48 -8.70 3.66 -3.97
N ASN A 49 -9.01 2.89 -2.92
CA ASN A 49 -8.40 3.02 -1.59
C ASN A 49 -7.07 2.29 -1.48
N LEU A 50 -7.03 1.08 -2.02
CA LEU A 50 -5.86 0.20 -1.93
C LEU A 50 -4.65 0.80 -2.66
N ILE A 51 -4.86 1.52 -3.77
CA ILE A 51 -3.79 2.19 -4.51
C ILE A 51 -3.02 3.21 -3.63
N PRO A 52 -3.67 4.25 -3.06
CA PRO A 52 -3.02 5.13 -2.08
C PRO A 52 -2.43 4.38 -0.89
N ALA A 53 -3.09 3.35 -0.36
CA ALA A 53 -2.57 2.58 0.77
C ALA A 53 -1.22 1.90 0.45
N VAL A 54 -1.07 1.34 -0.74
CA VAL A 54 0.22 0.78 -1.22
C VAL A 54 1.25 1.89 -1.41
N GLN A 55 0.88 3.00 -2.04
CA GLN A 55 1.78 4.14 -2.27
C GLN A 55 2.31 4.71 -0.96
N GLU A 56 1.44 5.00 0.00
CA GLU A 56 1.81 5.55 1.31
C GLU A 56 2.68 4.60 2.13
N ALA A 57 2.39 3.30 2.09
CA ALA A 57 3.12 2.31 2.89
C ALA A 57 4.49 1.93 2.29
N ALA A 58 4.60 1.86 0.97
CA ALA A 58 5.75 1.28 0.27
C ALA A 58 6.59 2.29 -0.52
N MET A 59 6.00 3.42 -0.93
CA MET A 59 6.57 4.37 -1.89
C MET A 59 6.64 5.78 -1.28
N PRO A 60 7.66 6.08 -0.45
CA PRO A 60 7.71 7.30 0.35
C PRO A 60 7.71 8.61 -0.45
N PHE A 61 7.95 8.55 -1.77
CA PHE A 61 7.96 9.69 -2.68
C PHE A 61 6.82 9.66 -3.70
N ALA A 62 5.82 8.81 -3.49
CA ALA A 62 4.63 8.79 -4.34
C ALA A 62 3.67 9.94 -3.96
N VAL A 63 3.18 10.63 -4.99
CA VAL A 63 2.03 11.54 -4.87
C VAL A 63 0.78 10.74 -5.21
N THR A 64 0.01 10.42 -4.18
CA THR A 64 -1.27 9.73 -4.34
C THR A 64 -2.26 10.64 -5.05
N THR A 65 -3.09 10.07 -5.92
CA THR A 65 -4.18 10.79 -6.59
C THR A 65 -5.43 9.94 -6.53
N THR A 66 -6.50 10.50 -5.99
CA THR A 66 -7.83 9.88 -5.95
C THR A 66 -8.83 10.78 -6.66
N ARG A 67 -9.79 10.17 -7.33
CA ARG A 67 -10.86 10.85 -8.07
C ARG A 67 -12.18 10.40 -7.48
N HIS A 68 -12.91 11.35 -6.91
CA HIS A 68 -14.21 11.09 -6.29
C HIS A 68 -15.32 11.64 -7.16
N GLU A 69 -16.41 10.88 -7.25
CA GLU A 69 -17.62 11.33 -7.93
C GLU A 69 -18.25 12.52 -7.20
N VAL A 70 -18.89 13.40 -7.96
CA VAL A 70 -19.60 14.56 -7.41
C VAL A 70 -21.05 14.48 -7.81
N GLU A 71 -21.92 14.31 -6.82
CA GLU A 71 -23.37 14.36 -7.01
C GLU A 71 -23.88 15.78 -6.78
N ASN A 72 -24.73 16.26 -7.69
CA ASN A 72 -25.36 17.56 -7.53
C ASN A 72 -26.73 17.38 -6.86
N ASN A 73 -26.92 17.97 -5.69
CA ASN A 73 -28.22 17.96 -5.03
C ASN A 73 -29.15 18.96 -5.77
N PRO A 74 -30.23 18.49 -6.43
CA PRO A 74 -31.06 19.36 -7.26
C PRO A 74 -31.83 20.40 -6.44
N ASP A 75 -32.09 20.14 -5.16
CA ASP A 75 -32.89 21.02 -4.29
C ASP A 75 -32.05 22.14 -3.67
N THR A 76 -30.79 21.85 -3.36
CA THR A 76 -29.88 22.82 -2.70
C THR A 76 -28.82 23.40 -3.63
N GLY A 77 -28.58 22.77 -4.79
CA GLY A 77 -27.46 23.07 -5.67
C GLY A 77 -26.09 22.72 -5.08
N LEU A 78 -26.05 22.05 -3.92
CA LEU A 78 -24.81 21.65 -3.28
C LEU A 78 -24.20 20.45 -3.99
N LYS A 79 -22.89 20.52 -4.21
CA LYS A 79 -22.10 19.44 -4.80
C LYS A 79 -21.57 18.57 -3.67
N THR A 80 -22.04 17.33 -3.60
CA THR A 80 -21.64 16.37 -2.57
C THR A 80 -20.63 15.40 -3.15
N THR A 81 -19.46 15.32 -2.56
CA THR A 81 -18.45 14.32 -2.94
C THR A 81 -18.87 12.94 -2.46
N LYS A 82 -18.87 11.93 -3.32
CA LYS A 82 -19.16 10.53 -2.99
C LYS A 82 -17.91 9.66 -3.08
N TRP A 83 -17.80 8.71 -2.15
CA TRP A 83 -16.74 7.72 -2.08
C TRP A 83 -17.23 6.49 -1.30
N LEU A 84 -17.19 5.29 -1.90
CA LEU A 84 -17.75 4.05 -1.33
C LEU A 84 -19.23 4.17 -0.95
N GLY A 85 -20.03 4.85 -1.78
CA GLY A 85 -21.44 5.15 -1.52
C GLY A 85 -21.70 6.11 -0.34
N ARG A 86 -20.65 6.68 0.26
CA ARG A 86 -20.71 7.61 1.39
C ARG A 86 -20.30 9.00 0.97
N THR A 87 -20.74 10.00 1.72
CA THR A 87 -20.25 11.38 1.54
C THR A 87 -18.84 11.54 2.09
N ALA A 88 -18.08 12.55 1.65
CA ALA A 88 -16.78 12.87 2.24
C ALA A 88 -16.86 13.06 3.76
N VAL A 89 -17.94 13.67 4.25
CA VAL A 89 -18.20 13.85 5.69
C VAL A 89 -18.38 12.50 6.40
N GLN A 90 -19.17 11.59 5.83
CA GLN A 90 -19.36 10.25 6.40
C GLN A 90 -18.06 9.45 6.42
N ASN A 91 -17.22 9.57 5.38
CA ASN A 91 -15.92 8.91 5.35
C ASN A 91 -14.95 9.49 6.39
N ALA A 92 -14.90 10.81 6.55
CA ALA A 92 -14.13 11.43 7.64
C ALA A 92 -14.63 10.96 9.03
N MET A 93 -15.95 10.86 9.23
CA MET A 93 -16.53 10.37 10.49
C MET A 93 -16.15 8.92 10.82
N SER A 94 -15.84 8.09 9.83
CA SER A 94 -15.38 6.72 10.07
C SER A 94 -14.07 6.66 10.89
N GLY A 95 -13.28 7.75 10.88
CA GLY A 95 -12.08 7.89 11.70
C GLY A 95 -12.34 7.75 13.21
N TYR A 96 -13.56 8.02 13.71
CA TYR A 96 -13.89 7.81 15.12
C TYR A 96 -13.91 6.34 15.56
N ARG A 97 -14.18 5.44 14.61
CA ARG A 97 -14.12 3.98 14.82
C ARG A 97 -12.70 3.47 14.79
N PHE A 98 -11.90 4.08 13.92
CA PHE A 98 -10.48 3.80 13.82
C PHE A 98 -9.80 4.28 15.10
N HIS A 99 -9.69 5.59 15.34
CA HIS A 99 -8.89 6.16 16.42
C HIS A 99 -9.46 6.00 17.84
N LYS A 100 -8.60 5.65 18.80
CA LYS A 100 -8.96 5.47 20.21
C LYS A 100 -8.55 6.66 21.08
N LEU A 101 -7.38 7.24 20.79
CA LEU A 101 -6.83 8.31 21.61
C LEU A 101 -7.62 9.61 21.42
N PRO A 102 -7.86 10.39 22.50
CA PRO A 102 -8.55 11.68 22.41
C PRO A 102 -7.92 12.64 21.40
N ALA A 103 -6.58 12.73 21.38
CA ALA A 103 -5.86 13.61 20.44
C ALA A 103 -6.04 13.18 18.98
N ALA A 104 -6.11 11.89 18.70
CA ALA A 104 -6.36 11.37 17.37
C ALA A 104 -7.82 11.62 16.94
N ARG A 105 -8.78 11.43 17.85
CA ARG A 105 -10.19 11.80 17.60
C ARG A 105 -10.38 13.29 17.37
N ALA A 106 -9.61 14.14 18.04
CA ALA A 106 -9.62 15.58 17.79
C ALA A 106 -9.12 15.94 16.37
N ARG A 107 -8.30 15.08 15.72
CA ARG A 107 -7.99 15.24 14.30
C ARG A 107 -9.17 14.89 13.42
N VAL A 108 -9.88 13.81 13.76
CA VAL A 108 -11.12 13.43 13.08
C VAL A 108 -12.15 14.55 13.14
N ASP A 109 -12.27 15.27 14.26
CA ASP A 109 -13.13 16.47 14.35
C ASP A 109 -12.76 17.50 13.28
N VAL A 110 -11.46 17.74 13.04
CA VAL A 110 -10.98 18.68 12.04
C VAL A 110 -11.16 18.16 10.61
N GLU A 111 -10.94 16.86 10.37
CA GLU A 111 -11.17 16.24 9.05
C GLU A 111 -12.66 16.24 8.69
N VAL A 112 -13.55 16.04 9.65
CA VAL A 112 -15.00 16.17 9.47
C VAL A 112 -15.38 17.63 9.15
N ASP A 113 -14.75 18.59 9.83
CA ASP A 113 -14.96 20.02 9.56
C ASP A 113 -14.44 20.42 8.16
N GLU A 114 -13.26 19.91 7.77
CA GLU A 114 -12.68 20.10 6.43
C GLU A 114 -13.57 19.51 5.35
N ALA A 115 -14.05 18.27 5.53
CA ALA A 115 -14.92 17.63 4.57
C ALA A 115 -16.22 18.43 4.36
N ARG A 116 -16.86 18.90 5.44
CA ARG A 116 -18.06 19.74 5.38
C ARG A 116 -17.78 21.07 4.69
N TYR A 117 -16.72 21.77 5.11
CA TYR A 117 -16.35 23.04 4.51
C TYR A 117 -16.03 22.89 3.02
N SER A 118 -15.35 21.81 2.64
CA SER A 118 -15.03 21.48 1.25
C SER A 118 -16.28 21.29 0.40
N ASP A 119 -17.25 20.47 0.83
CA ASP A 119 -18.51 20.28 0.10
C ASP A 119 -19.31 21.60 -0.03
N GLU A 120 -19.24 22.49 0.98
CA GLU A 120 -19.99 23.76 0.99
C GLU A 120 -19.34 24.89 0.17
N SER A 121 -18.02 24.91 0.05
CA SER A 121 -17.30 26.12 -0.39
C SER A 121 -16.26 25.90 -1.48
N MET A 122 -16.02 24.67 -1.92
CA MET A 122 -15.11 24.39 -3.03
C MET A 122 -15.63 25.01 -4.34
N LYS A 123 -14.71 25.55 -5.14
CA LYS A 123 -15.01 26.26 -6.40
C LYS A 123 -14.12 25.74 -7.51
N PRO A 124 -14.58 25.74 -8.77
CA PRO A 124 -13.70 25.47 -9.91
C PRO A 124 -12.46 26.38 -9.89
N ASN A 125 -11.31 25.85 -10.31
CA ASN A 125 -10.02 26.54 -10.36
C ASN A 125 -9.44 27.01 -9.01
N VAL A 126 -10.04 26.61 -7.89
CA VAL A 126 -9.50 26.84 -6.55
C VAL A 126 -9.17 25.51 -5.90
N ALA A 127 -7.94 25.38 -5.43
CA ALA A 127 -7.48 24.25 -4.65
C ALA A 127 -7.64 24.55 -3.15
N LYS A 128 -8.15 23.57 -2.41
CA LYS A 128 -8.16 23.55 -0.94
C LYS A 128 -7.01 22.69 -0.44
N VAL A 129 -6.29 23.19 0.55
CA VAL A 129 -5.12 22.53 1.13
C VAL A 129 -5.42 22.16 2.58
N LEU A 130 -5.07 20.94 2.96
CA LEU A 130 -5.02 20.51 4.36
C LEU A 130 -3.57 20.14 4.68
N ILE A 131 -3.00 20.83 5.67
CA ILE A 131 -1.69 20.53 6.24
C ILE A 131 -1.95 19.82 7.57
N SER A 132 -1.52 18.57 7.67
CA SER A 132 -1.66 17.73 8.86
C SER A 132 -0.27 17.31 9.34
N PRO A 133 0.41 18.17 10.11
CA PRO A 133 1.73 17.82 10.65
C PRO A 133 1.63 16.60 11.56
N ARG A 134 2.69 15.83 11.75
CA ARG A 134 2.77 14.80 12.79
C ARG A 134 2.43 15.38 14.17
N MET A 135 1.88 14.55 15.05
CA MET A 135 1.52 14.98 16.40
C MET A 135 2.75 15.50 17.15
N THR A 136 2.59 16.69 17.73
CA THR A 136 3.58 17.26 18.63
C THR A 136 3.48 16.61 20.01
N ARG A 137 4.45 16.92 20.88
CA ARG A 137 4.41 16.51 22.29
C ARG A 137 3.26 17.15 23.08
N ASN A 138 2.70 18.26 22.58
CA ASN A 138 1.54 18.91 23.20
C ASN A 138 0.24 18.17 22.85
N ASP A 139 0.18 17.51 21.70
CA ASP A 139 -0.99 16.73 21.27
C ASP A 139 -1.01 15.34 21.93
N ALA A 140 0.10 14.60 21.83
CA ALA A 140 0.23 13.25 22.39
C ALA A 140 1.70 12.87 22.58
N ARG A 141 1.98 11.87 23.42
CA ARG A 141 3.34 11.30 23.49
C ARG A 141 3.65 10.58 22.17
N LEU A 142 4.90 10.62 21.72
CA LEU A 142 5.31 10.01 20.44
C LEU A 142 4.89 8.53 20.31
N ALA A 143 5.07 7.71 21.35
CA ALA A 143 4.65 6.31 21.33
C ALA A 143 3.12 6.15 21.18
N GLU A 144 2.34 7.10 21.69
CA GLU A 144 0.90 7.10 21.56
C GLU A 144 0.46 7.55 20.16
N ALA A 145 1.08 8.62 19.64
CA ALA A 145 0.87 9.08 18.27
C ALA A 145 1.22 7.99 17.24
N ARG A 146 2.34 7.27 17.43
CA ARG A 146 2.75 6.16 16.56
C ARG A 146 1.77 4.99 16.56
N ARG A 147 1.14 4.68 17.70
CA ARG A 147 0.08 3.66 17.77
C ARG A 147 -1.18 4.05 16.99
N GLU A 148 -1.37 5.33 16.72
CA GLU A 148 -2.46 5.84 15.88
C GLU A 148 -1.98 6.21 14.47
N HIS A 149 -0.72 5.95 14.14
CA HIS A 149 -0.07 6.29 12.86
C HIS A 149 0.00 7.79 12.54
N LEU A 150 0.12 8.61 13.59
CA LEU A 150 0.14 10.08 13.50
C LEU A 150 1.45 10.68 14.02
N GLY A 151 2.49 9.87 14.19
CA GLY A 151 3.72 10.25 14.91
C GLY A 151 4.95 10.51 14.05
N ASP A 152 4.97 10.03 12.80
CA ASP A 152 6.21 9.96 12.01
C ASP A 152 6.26 10.95 10.84
N GLU A 153 5.11 11.19 10.19
CA GLU A 153 5.02 11.92 8.92
C GLU A 153 4.01 13.07 9.01
N ASP A 154 4.29 14.13 8.24
CA ASP A 154 3.32 15.17 7.95
C ASP A 154 2.56 14.75 6.68
N SER A 155 1.24 14.91 6.71
CA SER A 155 0.38 14.66 5.54
C SER A 155 -0.05 15.98 4.93
N ILE A 156 0.16 16.13 3.62
CA ILE A 156 -0.28 17.28 2.84
C ILE A 156 -1.31 16.79 1.83
N ARG A 157 -2.50 17.37 1.87
CA ARG A 157 -3.59 17.06 0.96
C ARG A 157 -4.01 18.31 0.20
N VAL A 158 -4.14 18.19 -1.11
CA VAL A 158 -4.65 19.24 -2.00
C VAL A 158 -5.85 18.66 -2.74
N SER A 159 -6.98 19.37 -2.74
CA SER A 159 -8.17 18.95 -3.47
C SER A 159 -8.80 20.07 -4.28
N TRP A 160 -9.35 19.73 -5.45
CA TRP A 160 -9.99 20.68 -6.35
C TRP A 160 -11.07 19.98 -7.20
N PHE A 161 -11.94 20.78 -7.83
CA PHE A 161 -12.89 20.28 -8.79
C PHE A 161 -12.31 20.19 -10.19
N GLU A 162 -12.49 19.05 -10.84
CA GLU A 162 -12.25 18.86 -12.26
C GLU A 162 -13.53 19.18 -13.05
N THR A 163 -13.43 20.11 -13.98
CA THR A 163 -14.53 20.51 -14.86
C THR A 163 -14.38 19.92 -16.25
N ASP A 164 -15.49 19.53 -16.86
CA ASP A 164 -15.53 19.10 -18.26
C ASP A 164 -15.40 20.28 -19.25
N ASN A 165 -15.48 20.00 -20.55
CA ASN A 165 -15.39 21.00 -21.61
C ASN A 165 -16.54 22.04 -21.59
N GLN A 166 -17.61 21.80 -20.83
CA GLN A 166 -18.75 22.71 -20.66
C GLN A 166 -18.59 23.56 -19.40
N GLY A 167 -17.55 23.32 -18.59
CA GLY A 167 -17.30 23.98 -17.32
C GLY A 167 -18.07 23.35 -16.15
N GLU A 168 -18.74 22.21 -16.38
CA GLU A 168 -19.47 21.51 -15.34
C GLU A 168 -18.53 20.63 -14.52
N VAL A 169 -18.71 20.65 -13.20
CA VAL A 169 -17.89 19.82 -12.29
C VAL A 169 -18.26 18.37 -12.51
N SER A 170 -17.27 17.57 -12.90
CA SER A 170 -17.42 16.12 -13.10
C SER A 170 -16.96 15.34 -11.87
N HIS A 171 -15.83 15.74 -11.27
CA HIS A 171 -15.19 15.01 -10.17
C HIS A 171 -14.50 15.96 -9.20
N ARG A 172 -14.25 15.46 -7.99
CA ARG A 172 -13.28 16.05 -7.06
C ARG A 172 -11.99 15.25 -7.16
N ILE A 173 -10.90 15.92 -7.48
CA ILE A 173 -9.55 15.35 -7.43
C ILE A 173 -8.97 15.64 -6.06
N MET A 174 -8.33 14.64 -5.47
CA MET A 174 -7.58 14.78 -4.23
C MET A 174 -6.20 14.16 -4.41
N GLN A 175 -5.17 14.99 -4.23
CA GLN A 175 -3.78 14.55 -4.18
C GLN A 175 -3.26 14.61 -2.75
N SER A 176 -2.53 13.58 -2.34
CA SER A 176 -1.89 13.56 -1.02
C SER A 176 -0.45 13.06 -1.13
N LEU A 177 0.41 13.55 -0.25
CA LEU A 177 1.73 12.97 -0.01
C LEU A 177 2.02 12.94 1.48
N LEU A 178 2.98 12.09 1.85
CA LEU A 178 3.55 12.02 3.19
C LEU A 178 4.98 12.53 3.12
N VAL A 179 5.32 13.47 3.98
CA VAL A 179 6.65 14.09 4.00
C VAL A 179 7.25 13.98 5.40
N ARG A 180 8.56 13.74 5.44
CA ARG A 180 9.31 13.55 6.68
C ARG A 180 10.17 14.78 6.98
N ASP A 181 10.55 14.89 8.24
CA ASP A 181 11.61 15.80 8.71
C ASP A 181 11.35 17.30 8.52
N ILE A 182 10.11 17.71 8.29
CA ILE A 182 9.73 19.13 8.39
C ILE A 182 9.56 19.48 9.88
N PRO A 183 10.30 20.46 10.41
CA PRO A 183 10.11 20.93 11.78
C PRO A 183 8.75 21.62 11.91
N PHE A 184 8.06 21.38 13.02
CA PHE A 184 6.73 21.94 13.25
C PHE A 184 6.74 23.49 13.22
N GLU A 185 7.78 24.10 13.78
CA GLU A 185 8.00 25.54 13.78
C GLU A 185 8.15 26.14 12.37
N ALA A 186 8.58 25.36 11.39
CA ALA A 186 8.66 25.83 10.00
C ALA A 186 7.26 26.03 9.39
N TRP A 187 6.30 25.16 9.72
CA TRP A 187 4.91 25.34 9.31
C TRP A 187 4.28 26.59 9.94
N VAL A 188 4.48 26.78 11.25
CA VAL A 188 3.99 27.98 11.96
C VAL A 188 4.61 29.24 11.36
N ALA A 189 5.92 29.25 11.13
CA ALA A 189 6.62 30.39 10.56
C ALA A 189 6.17 30.70 9.13
N MET A 190 5.93 29.68 8.28
CA MET A 190 5.38 29.88 6.95
C MET A 190 3.97 30.47 7.02
N LEU A 191 3.07 29.90 7.83
CA LEU A 191 1.69 30.38 7.93
C LEU A 191 1.61 31.80 8.50
N GLY A 192 2.50 32.17 9.42
CA GLY A 192 2.56 33.53 9.98
C GLY A 192 3.15 34.61 9.06
N ASP A 193 3.77 34.25 7.93
CA ASP A 193 4.35 35.20 6.98
C ASP A 193 3.32 35.70 5.97
N GLU A 194 3.13 37.02 5.86
CA GLU A 194 2.24 37.64 4.86
C GLU A 194 2.60 37.31 3.41
N ASN A 195 3.86 36.96 3.15
CA ASN A 195 4.38 36.65 1.82
C ASN A 195 4.48 35.15 1.54
N ASN A 196 3.87 34.31 2.38
CA ASN A 196 3.85 32.86 2.16
C ASN A 196 3.09 32.48 0.88
N ILE A 197 3.03 31.19 0.56
CA ILE A 197 2.35 30.72 -0.65
C ILE A 197 0.87 31.12 -0.70
N PHE A 198 0.16 31.19 0.43
CA PHE A 198 -1.23 31.65 0.53
C PHE A 198 -1.41 33.16 0.35
N GLY A 199 -0.32 33.95 0.38
CA GLY A 199 -0.34 35.40 0.15
C GLY A 199 -1.00 36.20 1.26
N LYS A 200 -1.07 35.61 2.47
CA LYS A 200 -1.58 36.23 3.68
C LYS A 200 -1.01 35.54 4.92
N ALA A 201 -0.88 36.29 6.01
CA ALA A 201 -0.60 35.71 7.31
C ALA A 201 -1.84 35.01 7.85
N ILE A 202 -1.65 33.85 8.44
CA ILE A 202 -2.69 32.98 9.00
C ILE A 202 -2.34 32.72 10.46
N ASP A 203 -3.27 33.03 11.36
CA ASP A 203 -3.05 32.96 12.80
C ASP A 203 -3.21 31.53 13.31
N VAL A 204 -2.12 30.94 13.80
CA VAL A 204 -2.12 29.61 14.42
C VAL A 204 -2.26 29.77 15.93
N THR A 205 -3.48 29.61 16.43
CA THR A 205 -3.88 29.93 17.82
C THR A 205 -3.04 29.28 18.95
N ASP A 206 -2.50 28.09 18.72
CA ASP A 206 -1.53 27.43 19.61
C ASP A 206 -0.38 26.90 18.76
N ASP A 207 0.74 27.62 18.83
CA ASP A 207 1.99 27.40 18.10
C ASP A 207 2.84 26.23 18.65
N GLY A 208 2.24 25.36 19.46
CA GLY A 208 2.82 24.10 19.89
C GLY A 208 1.99 22.88 19.54
N SER A 209 0.79 23.04 18.95
CA SER A 209 -0.13 21.94 18.63
C SER A 209 -0.31 21.73 17.13
N ALA A 210 -0.14 20.49 16.65
CA ALA A 210 -0.40 20.13 15.26
C ALA A 210 -1.88 20.32 14.88
N LEU A 211 -2.79 20.15 15.85
CA LEU A 211 -4.22 20.39 15.64
C LEU A 211 -4.51 21.85 15.28
N SER A 212 -3.73 22.80 15.80
CA SER A 212 -3.92 24.22 15.49
C SER A 212 -3.61 24.55 14.04
N ILE A 213 -2.61 23.88 13.45
CA ILE A 213 -2.31 24.00 12.02
C ILE A 213 -3.42 23.37 11.18
N MET A 214 -3.94 22.21 11.57
CA MET A 214 -5.04 21.59 10.82
C MET A 214 -6.31 22.46 10.87
N LYS A 215 -6.60 23.10 12.00
CA LYS A 215 -7.82 23.92 12.19
C LYS A 215 -7.90 25.15 11.29
N VAL A 216 -6.78 25.62 10.74
CA VAL A 216 -6.78 26.75 9.80
C VAL A 216 -7.11 26.34 8.36
N HIS A 217 -7.51 25.08 8.09
CA HIS A 217 -7.83 24.56 6.75
C HIS A 217 -8.76 25.47 5.93
N ARG A 218 -9.70 26.18 6.57
CA ARG A 218 -10.64 27.09 5.91
C ARG A 218 -9.95 28.29 5.24
N GLU A 219 -8.74 28.59 5.67
CA GLU A 219 -7.93 29.70 5.18
C GLU A 219 -6.90 29.29 4.12
N LEU A 220 -6.69 27.98 3.94
CA LEU A 220 -5.67 27.40 3.09
C LEU A 220 -6.23 27.12 1.68
N GLU A 221 -6.49 28.19 0.95
CA GLU A 221 -7.01 28.14 -0.42
C GLU A 221 -6.06 28.86 -1.40
N LEU A 222 -5.89 28.28 -2.58
CA LEU A 222 -5.01 28.82 -3.63
C LEU A 222 -5.66 28.67 -5.01
N PRO A 223 -5.44 29.63 -5.92
CA PRO A 223 -5.67 29.40 -7.35
C PRO A 223 -4.91 28.15 -7.82
N LEU A 224 -5.59 27.27 -8.56
CA LEU A 224 -5.04 25.98 -8.98
C LEU A 224 -3.78 26.13 -9.86
N ASP A 225 -3.68 27.21 -10.64
CA ASP A 225 -2.51 27.53 -11.48
C ASP A 225 -1.23 27.85 -10.68
N ARG A 226 -1.36 28.12 -9.37
CA ARG A 226 -0.23 28.28 -8.45
C ARG A 226 0.31 26.95 -7.91
N LEU A 227 -0.40 25.83 -8.11
CA LEU A 227 -0.04 24.49 -7.64
C LEU A 227 0.21 23.55 -8.83
N LYS A 228 1.25 23.83 -9.62
CA LYS A 228 1.61 23.06 -10.81
C LYS A 228 2.00 21.62 -10.49
N ASN A 229 2.58 21.39 -9.32
CA ASN A 229 3.00 20.08 -8.82
C ASN A 229 2.13 19.62 -7.64
N GLY A 230 0.93 20.19 -7.50
CA GLY A 230 -0.02 19.83 -6.45
C GLY A 230 0.56 20.00 -5.04
N PRO A 231 0.50 18.98 -4.16
CA PRO A 231 1.00 19.08 -2.78
C PRO A 231 2.52 19.30 -2.68
N VAL A 232 3.30 18.97 -3.70
CA VAL A 232 4.76 19.17 -3.70
C VAL A 232 5.12 20.65 -3.62
N ASP A 233 4.31 21.53 -4.23
CA ASP A 233 4.52 22.99 -4.17
C ASP A 233 4.32 23.55 -2.75
N ILE A 234 3.44 22.93 -1.95
CA ILE A 234 3.25 23.28 -0.53
C ILE A 234 4.49 22.91 0.29
N VAL A 235 5.06 21.72 0.04
CA VAL A 235 6.31 21.29 0.68
C VAL A 235 7.46 22.21 0.27
N ALA A 236 7.56 22.55 -1.00
CA ALA A 236 8.59 23.48 -1.48
C ALA A 236 8.48 24.86 -0.81
N ALA A 237 7.26 25.33 -0.54
CA ALA A 237 7.01 26.62 0.10
C ALA A 237 7.48 26.70 1.56
N VAL A 238 7.50 25.58 2.31
CA VAL A 238 7.93 25.60 3.73
C VAL A 238 9.47 25.53 3.88
N ILE A 239 10.19 25.06 2.86
CA ILE A 239 11.67 24.90 2.90
C ILE A 239 12.43 26.14 3.39
N PRO A 240 12.12 27.38 2.94
CA PRO A 240 12.82 28.58 3.39
C PRO A 240 12.72 28.83 4.90
N TYR A 241 11.67 28.32 5.54
CA TYR A 241 11.38 28.48 6.97
C TYR A 241 12.07 27.41 7.84
N ILE A 242 12.69 26.39 7.25
CA ILE A 242 13.44 25.34 7.97
C ILE A 242 14.80 25.90 8.42
N ALA A 243 14.98 26.14 9.71
CA ALA A 243 16.20 26.75 10.25
C ALA A 243 17.44 25.86 10.15
N ASP A 244 17.30 24.55 10.39
CA ASP A 244 18.41 23.58 10.33
C ASP A 244 18.84 23.32 8.88
N PRO A 245 20.09 23.61 8.48
CA PRO A 245 20.56 23.41 7.11
C PRO A 245 20.57 21.94 6.64
N GLN A 246 20.78 20.97 7.54
CA GLN A 246 20.77 19.55 7.19
C GLN A 246 19.36 19.05 6.95
N LEU A 247 18.41 19.39 7.84
CA LEU A 247 16.99 19.07 7.62
C LEU A 247 16.49 19.73 6.35
N ARG A 248 16.82 21.01 6.13
CA ARG A 248 16.47 21.74 4.91
C ARG A 248 16.99 21.02 3.66
N LYS A 249 18.24 20.57 3.67
CA LYS A 249 18.82 19.80 2.57
C LYS A 249 18.07 18.47 2.34
N GLY A 250 17.69 17.78 3.42
CA GLY A 250 16.88 16.56 3.35
C GLY A 250 15.51 16.79 2.71
N VAL A 251 14.80 17.84 3.10
CA VAL A 251 13.48 18.18 2.53
C VAL A 251 13.61 18.65 1.07
N ILE A 252 14.67 19.40 0.70
CA ILE A 252 14.96 19.73 -0.70
C ILE A 252 15.13 18.46 -1.54
N GLU A 253 15.81 17.44 -1.01
CA GLU A 253 15.97 16.19 -1.72
C GLU A 253 14.64 15.45 -1.88
N GLN A 254 13.82 15.39 -0.82
CA GLN A 254 12.46 14.82 -0.90
C GLN A 254 11.63 15.51 -1.99
N VAL A 255 11.65 16.85 -2.10
CA VAL A 255 10.94 17.60 -3.15
C VAL A 255 11.38 17.20 -4.56
N LYS A 256 12.67 16.90 -4.78
CA LYS A 256 13.12 16.38 -6.08
C LYS A 256 12.58 14.99 -6.34
N LEU A 257 12.65 14.10 -5.34
CA LEU A 257 12.21 12.71 -5.46
C LEU A 257 10.69 12.60 -5.69
N PHE A 258 9.88 13.52 -5.15
CA PHE A 258 8.46 13.61 -5.51
C PHE A 258 8.24 13.97 -7.00
N GLY A 259 9.23 14.55 -7.67
CA GLY A 259 9.22 14.84 -9.11
C GLY A 259 9.75 13.70 -9.98
N ASP A 260 10.18 12.57 -9.40
CA ASP A 260 10.66 11.39 -10.14
C ASP A 260 9.47 10.60 -10.74
N ASP A 261 9.70 9.36 -11.17
CA ASP A 261 8.79 8.53 -11.98
C ASP A 261 7.47 8.13 -11.26
N GLN A 262 6.57 9.11 -11.11
CA GLN A 262 5.24 8.95 -10.52
C GLN A 262 4.36 7.97 -11.30
N GLU A 263 4.58 7.83 -12.60
CA GLU A 263 3.79 6.92 -13.44
C GLU A 263 4.17 5.47 -13.18
N THR A 264 5.46 5.16 -13.08
CA THR A 264 5.90 3.81 -12.65
C THR A 264 5.42 3.50 -11.24
N MET A 265 5.54 4.43 -10.28
CA MET A 265 5.02 4.22 -8.92
C MET A 265 3.51 3.93 -8.93
N ARG A 266 2.73 4.68 -9.71
CA ARG A 266 1.28 4.45 -9.86
C ARG A 266 0.99 3.06 -10.44
N ARG A 267 1.64 2.68 -11.54
CA ARG A 267 1.46 1.37 -12.18
C ARG A 267 1.79 0.21 -11.25
N VAL A 268 2.86 0.32 -10.45
CA VAL A 268 3.22 -0.69 -9.44
C VAL A 268 2.15 -0.75 -8.35
N ALA A 269 1.66 0.41 -7.89
CA ALA A 269 0.62 0.46 -6.86
C ALA A 269 -0.72 -0.11 -7.34
N GLU A 270 -1.11 0.14 -8.59
CA GLU A 270 -2.32 -0.41 -9.23
C GLU A 270 -2.25 -1.94 -9.33
N ASP A 271 -1.13 -2.49 -9.84
CA ASP A 271 -0.96 -3.94 -9.91
C ASP A 271 -1.05 -4.57 -8.52
N LYS A 272 -0.41 -3.96 -7.51
CA LYS A 272 -0.42 -4.44 -6.13
C LYS A 272 -1.79 -4.31 -5.47
N ALA A 273 -2.52 -3.24 -5.73
CA ALA A 273 -3.89 -3.07 -5.29
C ALA A 273 -4.80 -4.15 -5.88
N ASP A 274 -4.61 -4.55 -7.14
CA ASP A 274 -5.35 -5.67 -7.73
C ASP A 274 -5.03 -6.99 -7.03
N GLN A 275 -3.75 -7.29 -6.77
CA GLN A 275 -3.36 -8.50 -6.01
C GLN A 275 -3.95 -8.50 -4.59
N TRP A 276 -4.03 -7.32 -3.99
CA TRP A 276 -4.60 -7.15 -2.66
C TRP A 276 -6.10 -7.37 -2.68
N LEU A 277 -6.83 -6.76 -3.62
CA LEU A 277 -8.28 -6.90 -3.76
C LEU A 277 -8.71 -8.36 -3.98
N GLU A 278 -7.97 -9.13 -4.77
CA GLU A 278 -8.20 -10.58 -4.93
C GLU A 278 -8.12 -11.34 -3.60
N PHE A 279 -7.19 -10.94 -2.73
CA PHE A 279 -7.04 -11.53 -1.40
C PHE A 279 -8.11 -11.05 -0.42
N GLU A 280 -8.47 -9.76 -0.44
CA GLU A 280 -9.56 -9.16 0.33
C GLU A 280 -10.89 -9.88 0.06
N LEU A 281 -11.20 -10.14 -1.22
CA LEU A 281 -12.36 -10.93 -1.64
C LEU A 281 -12.33 -12.34 -1.04
N SER A 282 -11.16 -12.99 -1.08
CA SER A 282 -10.97 -14.32 -0.51
C SER A 282 -11.15 -14.35 1.01
N LEU A 283 -10.63 -13.35 1.71
CA LEU A 283 -10.82 -13.21 3.17
C LEU A 283 -12.28 -12.92 3.53
N ALA A 284 -12.94 -12.03 2.80
CA ALA A 284 -14.34 -11.69 3.03
C ALA A 284 -15.26 -12.90 2.80
N GLU A 285 -15.05 -13.65 1.71
CA GLU A 285 -15.78 -14.89 1.46
C GLU A 285 -15.55 -15.91 2.58
N SER A 286 -14.30 -16.07 2.99
CA SER A 286 -13.90 -17.01 4.03
C SER A 286 -14.52 -16.66 5.40
N LEU A 287 -14.56 -15.38 5.76
CA LEU A 287 -15.24 -14.89 6.97
C LEU A 287 -16.74 -15.10 6.91
N TYR A 288 -17.37 -14.81 5.77
CA TYR A 288 -18.81 -15.03 5.60
C TYR A 288 -19.19 -16.51 5.77
N ASN A 289 -18.38 -17.42 5.23
CA ASN A 289 -18.59 -18.86 5.34
C ASN A 289 -18.11 -19.45 6.68
N ASN A 290 -17.41 -18.69 7.51
CA ASN A 290 -16.71 -19.14 8.73
C ASN A 290 -15.68 -20.27 8.46
N GLU A 291 -15.19 -20.39 7.24
CA GLU A 291 -14.26 -21.43 6.80
C GLU A 291 -13.29 -20.84 5.76
N ALA A 292 -12.00 -21.17 5.87
CA ALA A 292 -10.99 -20.70 4.93
C ALA A 292 -11.22 -21.30 3.55
N ASN A 293 -11.28 -20.45 2.52
CA ASN A 293 -11.25 -20.91 1.15
C ASN A 293 -9.82 -21.32 0.74
N PHE A 294 -9.69 -21.89 -0.45
CA PHE A 294 -8.41 -22.40 -0.94
C PHE A 294 -7.31 -21.34 -0.95
N GLU A 295 -7.58 -20.12 -1.42
CA GLU A 295 -6.59 -19.05 -1.49
C GLU A 295 -6.04 -18.68 -0.10
N THR A 296 -6.94 -18.63 0.88
CA THR A 296 -6.59 -18.38 2.28
C THR A 296 -5.74 -19.52 2.86
N GLU A 297 -6.15 -20.78 2.64
CA GLU A 297 -5.38 -21.94 3.10
C GLU A 297 -4.00 -22.04 2.45
N ARG A 298 -3.94 -21.73 1.15
CA ARG A 298 -2.71 -21.71 0.35
C ARG A 298 -1.75 -20.67 0.88
N PHE A 299 -2.21 -19.45 1.16
CA PHE A 299 -1.39 -18.40 1.72
C PHE A 299 -0.79 -18.80 3.08
N ILE A 300 -1.59 -19.41 3.96
CA ILE A 300 -1.11 -19.97 5.22
C ILE A 300 -0.04 -21.05 4.98
N GLY A 301 -0.29 -21.96 4.03
CA GLY A 301 0.60 -23.06 3.70
C GLY A 301 1.94 -22.61 3.14
N ILE A 302 1.96 -21.65 2.22
CA ILE A 302 3.19 -21.10 1.62
C ILE A 302 4.12 -20.51 2.69
N LEU A 303 3.54 -19.87 3.71
CA LEU A 303 4.28 -19.18 4.77
C LEU A 303 4.50 -20.03 6.02
N GLN A 304 4.21 -21.34 5.99
CA GLN A 304 4.15 -22.18 7.20
C GLN A 304 5.43 -22.17 8.07
N GLU A 305 6.60 -21.90 7.49
CA GLU A 305 7.89 -21.90 8.18
C GLU A 305 8.31 -20.52 8.69
N PHE A 306 7.55 -19.47 8.34
CA PHE A 306 7.92 -18.08 8.55
C PHE A 306 7.02 -17.34 9.54
N TRP A 307 5.83 -17.88 9.85
CA TRP A 307 4.93 -17.31 10.87
C TRP A 307 5.65 -17.07 12.20
N SER A 308 5.38 -15.93 12.83
CA SER A 308 5.79 -15.68 14.22
C SER A 308 5.15 -16.71 15.17
N GLU A 309 5.73 -16.90 16.37
CA GLU A 309 5.15 -17.82 17.36
C GLU A 309 3.73 -17.40 17.78
N GLU A 310 3.48 -16.10 17.86
CA GLU A 310 2.18 -15.51 18.23
C GLU A 310 1.14 -15.75 17.13
N ASP A 311 1.46 -15.39 15.89
CA ASP A 311 0.54 -15.57 14.75
C ASP A 311 0.26 -17.06 14.49
N LEU A 312 1.28 -17.91 14.64
CA LEU A 312 1.11 -19.36 14.50
C LEU A 312 0.21 -19.94 15.60
N ALA A 313 0.24 -19.39 16.81
CA ALA A 313 -0.67 -19.81 17.88
C ALA A 313 -2.12 -19.49 17.51
N VAL A 314 -2.39 -18.32 16.92
CA VAL A 314 -3.70 -17.94 16.39
C VAL A 314 -4.11 -18.89 15.27
N ILE A 315 -3.25 -19.14 14.28
CA ILE A 315 -3.52 -20.05 13.15
C ILE A 315 -3.90 -21.44 13.66
N LYS A 316 -3.13 -22.01 14.58
CA LYS A 316 -3.39 -23.33 15.16
C LYS A 316 -4.67 -23.37 16.00
N HIS A 317 -4.99 -22.30 16.72
CA HIS A 317 -6.24 -22.22 17.47
C HIS A 317 -7.47 -22.34 16.57
N HIS A 318 -7.33 -21.92 15.31
CA HIS A 318 -8.39 -21.92 14.30
C HIS A 318 -8.36 -23.15 13.38
N GLU A 319 -7.42 -24.08 13.57
CA GLU A 319 -7.34 -25.32 12.79
C GLU A 319 -8.46 -26.29 13.18
N ASN A 320 -9.24 -26.74 12.20
CA ASN A 320 -10.28 -27.74 12.36
C ASN A 320 -9.69 -29.15 12.42
N SER A 321 -10.44 -30.11 12.98
CA SER A 321 -10.01 -31.51 13.05
C SER A 321 -9.77 -32.18 11.69
N ASP A 322 -10.37 -31.64 10.63
CA ASP A 322 -10.25 -32.11 9.26
C ASP A 322 -9.16 -31.40 8.47
N GLY A 323 -8.42 -30.49 9.11
CA GLY A 323 -7.29 -29.79 8.51
C GLY A 323 -7.58 -28.40 7.94
N GLY A 324 -8.84 -28.06 7.73
CA GLY A 324 -9.20 -26.71 7.30
C GLY A 324 -9.04 -25.69 8.42
N TYR A 325 -9.35 -24.42 8.15
CA TYR A 325 -9.39 -23.40 9.18
C TYR A 325 -10.78 -22.84 9.36
N ARG A 326 -11.24 -22.77 10.61
CA ARG A 326 -12.41 -21.96 10.97
C ARG A 326 -12.00 -20.50 10.91
N MET A 327 -12.62 -19.74 10.02
CA MET A 327 -12.27 -18.34 9.84
C MET A 327 -12.96 -17.46 10.87
N SER A 328 -12.14 -16.63 11.52
CA SER A 328 -12.55 -15.62 12.48
C SER A 328 -11.89 -14.29 12.11
N ARG A 329 -12.37 -13.20 12.69
CA ARG A 329 -11.75 -11.87 12.52
C ARG A 329 -10.30 -11.85 13.02
N GLU A 330 -10.02 -12.57 14.11
CA GLU A 330 -8.67 -12.67 14.67
C GLU A 330 -7.71 -13.33 13.67
N LEU A 331 -8.11 -14.46 13.08
CA LEU A 331 -7.30 -15.12 12.05
C LEU A 331 -7.20 -14.25 10.79
N ALA A 332 -8.31 -13.69 10.30
CA ALA A 332 -8.29 -12.82 9.11
C ALA A 332 -7.33 -11.64 9.29
N ALA A 333 -7.30 -11.02 10.48
CA ALA A 333 -6.40 -9.91 10.76
C ALA A 333 -4.91 -10.31 10.74
N VAL A 334 -4.58 -11.53 11.18
CA VAL A 334 -3.21 -12.08 11.06
C VAL A 334 -2.81 -12.23 9.60
N LEU A 335 -3.70 -12.83 8.79
CA LEU A 335 -3.42 -13.07 7.38
C LEU A 335 -3.33 -11.79 6.58
N GLU A 336 -4.20 -10.82 6.89
CA GLU A 336 -4.25 -9.52 6.24
C GLU A 336 -2.96 -8.72 6.48
N ARG A 337 -2.48 -8.65 7.73
CA ARG A 337 -1.17 -8.03 8.04
C ARG A 337 -0.03 -8.68 7.25
N ALA A 338 -0.02 -10.02 7.18
CA ALA A 338 1.01 -10.74 6.45
C ALA A 338 0.94 -10.46 4.93
N LYS A 339 -0.27 -10.41 4.35
CA LYS A 339 -0.44 -10.09 2.93
C LYS A 339 0.00 -8.66 2.64
N GLN A 340 -0.43 -7.68 3.45
CA GLN A 340 0.03 -6.29 3.37
C GLN A 340 1.57 -6.22 3.37
N ASN A 341 2.23 -6.89 4.32
CA ASN A 341 3.69 -6.88 4.38
C ASN A 341 4.35 -7.45 3.10
N THR A 342 3.82 -8.55 2.56
CA THR A 342 4.35 -9.14 1.32
C THR A 342 4.15 -8.22 0.11
N LEU A 343 2.98 -7.61 -0.02
CA LEU A 343 2.68 -6.70 -1.13
C LEU A 343 3.50 -5.43 -1.05
N TRP A 344 3.56 -4.80 0.13
CA TRP A 344 4.30 -3.56 0.34
C TRP A 344 5.80 -3.76 0.22
N SER A 345 6.36 -4.89 0.70
CA SER A 345 7.78 -5.21 0.51
C SER A 345 8.13 -5.43 -0.97
N GLY A 346 7.25 -6.11 -1.72
CA GLY A 346 7.40 -6.24 -3.17
C GLY A 346 7.40 -4.89 -3.87
N ALA A 347 6.39 -4.06 -3.59
CA ALA A 347 6.26 -2.72 -4.14
C ALA A 347 7.48 -1.83 -3.82
N ALA A 348 7.88 -1.79 -2.54
CA ALA A 348 9.02 -1.02 -2.06
C ALA A 348 10.35 -1.47 -2.70
N SER A 349 10.50 -2.77 -2.99
CA SER A 349 11.67 -3.28 -3.70
C SER A 349 11.70 -2.82 -5.15
N VAL A 350 10.54 -2.82 -5.84
CA VAL A 350 10.46 -2.38 -7.24
C VAL A 350 10.80 -0.90 -7.42
N VAL A 351 10.41 -0.05 -6.46
CA VAL A 351 10.68 1.40 -6.50
C VAL A 351 11.96 1.81 -5.78
N ASP A 352 12.83 0.85 -5.45
CA ASP A 352 14.10 1.06 -4.75
C ASP A 352 13.98 1.89 -3.46
N ASN A 353 12.91 1.70 -2.68
CA ASN A 353 12.71 2.42 -1.43
C ASN A 353 13.88 2.13 -0.46
N PRO A 354 14.74 3.13 -0.13
CA PRO A 354 15.95 2.89 0.64
C PRO A 354 15.68 2.40 2.06
N SER A 355 14.52 2.76 2.65
CA SER A 355 14.17 2.30 4.00
C SER A 355 13.89 0.80 4.07
N VAL A 356 13.55 0.19 2.94
CA VAL A 356 13.20 -1.24 2.81
C VAL A 356 14.35 -2.02 2.20
N VAL A 357 14.90 -1.55 1.08
CA VAL A 357 16.01 -2.20 0.37
C VAL A 357 17.25 -2.39 1.26
N ASN A 358 17.55 -1.42 2.13
CA ASN A 358 18.69 -1.52 3.06
C ASN A 358 18.49 -2.54 4.20
N GLN A 359 17.29 -3.11 4.34
CA GLN A 359 17.02 -4.20 5.30
C GLN A 359 17.33 -5.58 4.71
N MET A 360 17.63 -5.68 3.41
CA MET A 360 17.79 -6.93 2.68
C MET A 360 19.17 -7.07 2.03
N ASP A 361 19.57 -8.32 1.78
CA ASP A 361 20.68 -8.63 0.89
C ASP A 361 20.37 -8.16 -0.55
N LEU A 362 21.31 -7.50 -1.22
CA LEU A 362 21.14 -6.97 -2.58
C LEU A 362 20.72 -8.04 -3.60
N GLN A 363 21.20 -9.28 -3.45
CA GLN A 363 20.80 -10.40 -4.31
C GLN A 363 19.33 -10.78 -4.12
N VAL A 364 18.81 -10.66 -2.89
CA VAL A 364 17.40 -10.93 -2.58
C VAL A 364 16.53 -9.83 -3.16
N VAL A 365 16.94 -8.56 -3.04
CA VAL A 365 16.22 -7.42 -3.65
C VAL A 365 16.11 -7.61 -5.16
N SER A 366 17.22 -7.90 -5.83
CA SER A 366 17.21 -8.15 -7.28
C SER A 366 16.32 -9.32 -7.67
N LYS A 367 16.30 -10.40 -6.88
CA LYS A 367 15.42 -11.55 -7.12
C LYS A 367 13.94 -11.21 -6.90
N ILE A 368 13.61 -10.41 -5.88
CA ILE A 368 12.25 -9.91 -5.65
C ILE A 368 11.80 -9.07 -6.84
N GLN A 369 12.61 -8.10 -7.27
CA GLN A 369 12.32 -7.25 -8.43
C GLN A 369 12.06 -8.07 -9.70
N GLN A 370 12.91 -9.06 -9.98
CA GLN A 370 12.73 -9.97 -11.12
C GLN A 370 11.43 -10.77 -11.02
N ASN A 371 11.15 -11.35 -9.86
CA ASN A 371 9.92 -12.12 -9.65
C ASN A 371 8.68 -11.23 -9.79
N GLU A 372 8.72 -9.99 -9.29
CA GLU A 372 7.62 -9.02 -9.42
C GLU A 372 7.34 -8.65 -10.88
N ALA A 373 8.38 -8.36 -11.66
CA ALA A 373 8.23 -8.11 -13.10
C ALA A 373 7.60 -9.32 -13.83
N LEU A 374 8.05 -10.54 -13.52
CA LEU A 374 7.48 -11.76 -14.11
C LEU A 374 6.04 -12.02 -13.67
N ILE A 375 5.70 -11.75 -12.41
CA ILE A 375 4.32 -11.86 -11.90
C ILE A 375 3.42 -10.88 -12.66
N GLN A 376 3.84 -9.63 -12.82
CA GLN A 376 3.07 -8.61 -13.54
C GLN A 376 2.82 -9.02 -15.00
N ILE A 377 3.87 -9.47 -15.71
CA ILE A 377 3.76 -9.96 -17.10
C ILE A 377 2.81 -11.16 -17.16
N ALA A 378 2.94 -12.11 -16.24
CA ALA A 378 2.09 -13.30 -16.20
C ALA A 378 0.61 -12.94 -15.98
N ARG A 379 0.30 -12.02 -15.06
CA ARG A 379 -1.07 -11.54 -14.82
C ARG A 379 -1.68 -10.88 -16.04
N GLN A 380 -0.96 -9.96 -16.68
CA GLN A 380 -1.42 -9.25 -17.88
C GLN A 380 -1.73 -10.20 -19.04
N ASN A 381 -1.06 -11.35 -19.09
CA ASN A 381 -1.22 -12.36 -20.14
C ASN A 381 -2.09 -13.56 -19.71
N GLY A 382 -2.68 -13.54 -18.50
CA GLY A 382 -3.50 -14.65 -17.99
C GLY A 382 -2.72 -15.97 -17.80
N MET A 383 -1.42 -15.87 -17.54
CA MET A 383 -0.55 -17.02 -17.26
C MET A 383 -0.55 -17.35 -15.76
N ASP A 384 -0.29 -18.62 -15.41
CA ASP A 384 -0.14 -19.03 -14.02
C ASP A 384 1.12 -18.38 -13.40
N TYR A 385 0.92 -17.61 -12.34
CA TYR A 385 1.97 -16.86 -11.64
C TYR A 385 2.11 -17.27 -10.17
N HIS A 386 1.31 -18.23 -9.71
CA HIS A 386 1.20 -18.56 -8.31
C HIS A 386 2.46 -19.18 -7.71
N THR A 387 3.25 -19.92 -8.50
CA THR A 387 4.56 -20.41 -8.06
C THR A 387 5.53 -19.25 -7.78
N LEU A 388 5.56 -18.25 -8.67
CA LEU A 388 6.43 -17.07 -8.53
C LEU A 388 5.99 -16.22 -7.33
N GLU A 389 4.68 -16.01 -7.17
CA GLU A 389 4.12 -15.33 -6.00
C GLU A 389 4.50 -16.05 -4.70
N ALA A 390 4.37 -17.39 -4.67
CA ALA A 390 4.74 -18.20 -3.51
C ALA A 390 6.24 -18.15 -3.19
N GLU A 391 7.11 -18.15 -4.21
CA GLU A 391 8.55 -17.96 -4.04
C GLU A 391 8.83 -16.55 -3.48
N ASN A 392 8.21 -15.52 -4.04
CA ASN A 392 8.44 -14.14 -3.65
C ASN A 392 8.00 -13.87 -2.20
N ASN A 393 6.81 -14.34 -1.82
CA ASN A 393 6.30 -14.22 -0.45
C ASN A 393 7.24 -14.88 0.57
N ARG A 394 7.84 -16.03 0.23
CA ARG A 394 8.82 -16.71 1.09
C ARG A 394 10.15 -15.97 1.17
N LEU A 395 10.61 -15.36 0.07
CA LEU A 395 11.82 -14.52 0.08
C LEU A 395 11.63 -13.33 1.03
N ILE A 396 10.52 -12.62 0.91
CA ILE A 396 10.17 -11.49 1.78
C ILE A 396 10.05 -11.95 3.23
N ALA A 397 9.29 -13.03 3.49
CA ALA A 397 9.06 -13.51 4.84
C ALA A 397 10.36 -13.98 5.53
N ARG A 398 11.31 -14.55 4.77
CA ARG A 398 12.62 -14.95 5.28
C ARG A 398 13.46 -13.78 5.77
N GLN A 399 13.37 -12.63 5.11
CA GLN A 399 14.12 -11.44 5.47
C GLN A 399 13.52 -10.71 6.69
N ASN A 400 12.29 -11.06 7.09
CA ASN A 400 11.58 -10.45 8.21
C ASN A 400 11.57 -8.91 8.14
N ILE A 401 11.31 -8.40 6.93
CA ILE A 401 11.33 -6.96 6.63
C ILE A 401 10.10 -6.33 7.25
N THR A 402 10.29 -5.12 7.79
CA THR A 402 9.19 -4.26 8.18
C THR A 402 9.02 -3.15 7.14
N VAL A 403 7.80 -3.01 6.63
CA VAL A 403 7.39 -1.98 5.68
C VAL A 403 6.18 -1.25 6.23
N GLY A 404 6.02 0.01 5.87
CA GLY A 404 4.90 0.81 6.31
C GLY A 404 5.28 2.23 6.73
N GLY A 405 4.23 3.00 6.93
CA GLY A 405 4.18 4.46 7.05
C GLY A 405 2.75 4.91 6.75
N GLY A 406 2.43 6.18 7.05
CA GLY A 406 1.12 6.73 6.75
C GLY A 406 -0.06 6.13 7.52
N CYS A 407 -1.27 6.33 7.00
CA CYS A 407 -2.51 5.94 7.68
C CYS A 407 -2.66 4.41 7.86
N SER A 408 -2.04 3.62 6.97
CA SER A 408 -2.08 2.15 6.97
C SER A 408 -1.24 1.51 8.08
N GLY A 409 -0.28 2.24 8.65
CA GLY A 409 0.57 1.79 9.74
C GLY A 409 1.77 0.92 9.36
N ASN A 410 2.46 0.40 10.39
CA ASN A 410 3.70 -0.39 10.23
C ASN A 410 3.42 -1.89 10.37
N SER A 411 3.99 -2.72 9.49
CA SER A 411 3.86 -4.18 9.48
C SER A 411 4.79 -4.90 10.48
N GLN A 412 4.92 -4.41 11.71
CA GLN A 412 5.90 -4.95 12.67
C GLN A 412 5.62 -6.40 13.11
N ASP A 413 6.69 -7.19 13.24
CA ASP A 413 6.77 -8.49 13.92
C ASP A 413 5.89 -9.64 13.38
N ILE A 414 5.53 -9.63 12.09
CA ILE A 414 4.66 -10.68 11.49
C ILE A 414 5.41 -12.01 11.23
N PHE A 415 6.72 -11.93 10.94
CA PHE A 415 7.53 -13.12 10.66
C PHE A 415 8.53 -13.40 11.79
N GLY A 416 8.92 -14.67 11.95
CA GLY A 416 9.82 -15.09 13.00
C GLY A 416 11.19 -14.39 12.91
N LYS A 417 11.74 -13.97 14.05
CA LYS A 417 13.07 -13.32 14.13
C LYS A 417 14.17 -14.27 13.68
N LYS A 418 14.65 -14.13 12.44
CA LYS A 418 16.01 -14.53 12.05
C LYS A 418 16.83 -13.24 11.90
N SER A 419 18.01 -13.19 12.53
CA SER A 419 18.89 -12.02 12.50
C SER A 419 19.25 -11.65 11.04
N PRO A 420 19.27 -10.36 10.65
CA PRO A 420 19.53 -9.92 9.27
C PRO A 420 20.98 -10.13 8.78
N LEU A 421 21.83 -10.89 9.47
CA LEU A 421 23.29 -10.86 9.27
C LEU A 421 24.01 -12.22 9.29
N ASP A 422 23.28 -13.34 9.28
CA ASP A 422 23.88 -14.70 9.31
C ASP A 422 23.75 -15.48 7.99
N SER A 423 23.62 -14.81 6.84
CA SER A 423 23.53 -15.45 5.52
C SER A 423 24.74 -15.17 4.62
N ASN A 424 25.87 -15.79 4.92
CA ASN A 424 26.75 -16.29 3.84
C ASN A 424 26.03 -17.43 3.13
N ILE A 425 25.04 -17.11 2.29
CA ILE A 425 24.36 -18.11 1.45
C ILE A 425 24.97 -18.03 0.05
N THR A 426 25.83 -19.00 -0.22
CA THR A 426 26.24 -19.34 -1.58
C THR A 426 25.00 -19.82 -2.34
N LEU A 427 24.58 -19.08 -3.35
CA LEU A 427 23.64 -19.55 -4.37
C LEU A 427 24.30 -20.69 -5.16
N GLN A 428 24.16 -21.91 -4.65
CA GLN A 428 24.30 -23.12 -5.45
C GLN A 428 23.09 -24.01 -5.22
N THR A 429 22.35 -24.19 -6.31
CA THR A 429 21.47 -25.32 -6.56
C THR A 429 22.23 -26.62 -6.35
N GLU A 430 21.95 -27.33 -5.27
CA GLU A 430 21.96 -28.81 -5.19
C GLU A 430 21.50 -29.24 -3.80
N ASP A 431 20.66 -30.28 -3.79
CA ASP A 431 20.11 -30.93 -2.61
C ASP A 431 21.17 -31.19 -1.53
N ASN A 432 21.06 -30.48 -0.40
CA ASN A 432 21.58 -31.00 0.87
C ASN A 432 20.72 -30.49 2.04
N GLU A 433 20.06 -31.48 2.66
CA GLU A 433 19.35 -31.41 3.91
C GLU A 433 20.23 -30.81 5.02
N ASN A 434 19.89 -29.59 5.45
CA ASN A 434 20.03 -29.00 6.80
C ASN A 434 20.15 -27.47 6.70
N SER A 435 19.23 -26.84 5.96
CA SER A 435 18.88 -25.46 6.30
C SER A 435 18.12 -25.49 7.63
N SER A 436 18.39 -24.51 8.49
CA SER A 436 17.84 -24.41 9.84
C SER A 436 16.31 -24.30 9.84
N GLU A 437 15.63 -25.45 9.79
CA GLU A 437 14.21 -25.62 10.11
C GLU A 437 14.05 -25.07 11.55
N SER A 438 13.41 -23.90 11.68
CA SER A 438 13.07 -23.31 13.00
C SER A 438 12.07 -24.19 13.77
N TRP A 439 11.59 -25.26 13.16
CA TRP A 439 10.49 -26.07 13.60
C TRP A 439 10.81 -27.56 13.39
N LYS A 440 10.28 -28.41 14.26
CA LYS A 440 10.51 -29.86 14.20
C LYS A 440 9.32 -30.56 13.59
N TRP A 441 9.55 -31.30 12.50
CA TRP A 441 8.57 -32.23 11.97
C TRP A 441 8.17 -33.25 13.03
N LYS A 442 6.87 -33.48 13.15
CA LYS A 442 6.31 -34.42 14.13
C LYS A 442 5.49 -35.49 13.41
N GLN A 443 5.41 -36.67 14.01
CA GLN A 443 4.49 -37.71 13.54
C GLN A 443 3.04 -37.22 13.71
N GLY A 444 2.28 -37.24 12.63
CA GLY A 444 0.89 -36.81 12.59
C GLY A 444 0.17 -37.35 11.35
N VAL A 445 -1.00 -36.82 11.05
CA VAL A 445 -1.74 -37.14 9.82
C VAL A 445 -1.73 -35.88 8.95
N CYS A 446 -1.36 -36.04 7.68
CA CYS A 446 -1.43 -34.92 6.74
C CYS A 446 -2.87 -34.43 6.63
N ARG A 447 -3.05 -33.13 6.86
CA ARG A 447 -4.34 -32.46 6.90
C ARG A 447 -5.06 -32.38 5.56
N ILE A 448 -4.32 -32.44 4.45
CA ILE A 448 -4.93 -32.43 3.13
C ILE A 448 -5.77 -33.71 2.99
N LYS A 449 -7.09 -33.58 2.88
CA LYS A 449 -8.06 -34.69 2.81
C LYS A 449 -7.68 -35.73 1.76
N SER A 450 -7.19 -35.30 0.59
CA SER A 450 -6.73 -36.19 -0.49
C SER A 450 -5.43 -36.95 -0.15
N CYS A 451 -4.66 -36.49 0.84
CA CYS A 451 -3.50 -37.16 1.37
C CYS A 451 -3.88 -38.07 2.54
N GLY A 452 -4.36 -37.51 3.66
CA GLY A 452 -4.81 -38.24 4.85
C GLY A 452 -3.81 -39.24 5.45
N LYS A 453 -2.54 -39.22 5.02
CA LYS A 453 -1.54 -40.22 5.42
C LYS A 453 -0.97 -39.90 6.79
N LYS A 454 -0.75 -40.94 7.62
CA LYS A 454 0.12 -40.83 8.80
C LYS A 454 1.57 -40.68 8.34
N THR A 455 2.18 -39.55 8.65
CA THR A 455 3.51 -39.15 8.19
C THR A 455 4.06 -38.04 9.07
N GLU A 456 5.28 -37.61 8.81
CA GLU A 456 5.81 -36.36 9.36
C GLU A 456 5.04 -35.15 8.79
N VAL A 457 4.53 -34.31 9.70
CA VAL A 457 3.77 -33.11 9.39
C VAL A 457 4.34 -31.87 10.07
N GLY A 458 4.10 -30.73 9.42
CA GLY A 458 4.52 -29.42 9.87
C GLY A 458 3.61 -28.74 10.88
N PRO A 459 3.89 -27.46 11.21
CA PRO A 459 3.15 -26.71 12.20
C PRO A 459 1.69 -26.48 11.82
N CYS A 460 1.35 -26.51 10.53
CA CYS A 460 -0.01 -26.45 9.98
C CYS A 460 -0.59 -27.85 9.64
N SER A 461 -0.02 -28.91 10.22
CA SER A 461 -0.38 -30.32 9.97
C SER A 461 -0.27 -30.77 8.49
N VAL A 462 0.48 -30.04 7.65
CA VAL A 462 0.75 -30.39 6.25
C VAL A 462 1.99 -31.27 6.18
N CYS A 463 1.95 -32.37 5.42
CA CYS A 463 3.13 -33.21 5.20
C CYS A 463 4.07 -32.63 4.13
N ARG A 464 5.35 -33.06 4.11
CA ARG A 464 6.37 -32.63 3.13
C ARG A 464 5.85 -32.66 1.67
N ASN A 465 5.12 -33.70 1.29
CA ASN A 465 4.60 -33.84 -0.08
C ASN A 465 3.48 -32.85 -0.43
N CYS A 466 2.61 -32.53 0.52
CA CYS A 466 1.57 -31.53 0.32
C CYS A 466 2.13 -30.12 0.44
N GLN A 467 3.13 -29.93 1.30
CA GLN A 467 3.86 -28.67 1.39
C GLN A 467 4.52 -28.34 0.07
N ALA A 468 5.21 -29.30 -0.55
CA ALA A 468 5.84 -29.12 -1.85
C ALA A 468 4.86 -28.73 -2.98
N LYS A 469 3.54 -28.94 -2.79
CA LYS A 469 2.51 -28.46 -3.73
C LYS A 469 2.10 -27.03 -3.43
N PHE A 470 1.86 -26.69 -2.18
CA PHE A 470 1.65 -25.29 -1.78
C PHE A 470 2.86 -24.42 -2.15
N ASP A 471 4.07 -24.92 -1.96
CA ASP A 471 5.33 -24.27 -2.36
C ASP A 471 5.40 -24.01 -3.87
N LYS A 472 4.62 -24.74 -4.68
CA LYS A 472 4.48 -24.53 -6.13
C LYS A 472 3.24 -23.70 -6.49
N GLY A 473 2.47 -23.24 -5.52
CA GLY A 473 1.19 -22.57 -5.75
C GLY A 473 0.05 -23.50 -6.21
N GLU A 474 0.26 -24.82 -6.22
CA GLU A 474 -0.75 -25.80 -6.61
C GLU A 474 -1.82 -26.00 -5.52
N ASP A 475 -3.02 -26.44 -5.92
CA ASP A 475 -4.08 -26.85 -5.01
C ASP A 475 -4.03 -28.36 -4.67
N PRO A 476 -3.53 -28.76 -3.49
CA PRO A 476 -3.49 -30.16 -3.11
C PRO A 476 -4.86 -30.73 -2.70
N THR A 477 -5.90 -29.90 -2.52
CA THR A 477 -7.24 -30.29 -2.08
C THR A 477 -8.12 -30.79 -3.24
N LYS A 478 -7.85 -30.36 -4.48
CA LYS A 478 -8.66 -30.67 -5.69
C LYS A 478 -8.47 -32.06 -6.33
N ARG A 479 -7.62 -32.95 -5.80
CA ARG A 479 -7.43 -34.28 -6.42
C ARG A 479 -8.54 -35.27 -6.09
N ILE A 480 -9.48 -35.44 -7.03
CA ILE A 480 -10.06 -36.75 -7.33
C ILE A 480 -8.91 -37.63 -7.87
N SER A 481 -8.81 -38.86 -7.36
CA SER A 481 -7.84 -39.86 -7.81
C SER A 481 -8.01 -40.14 -9.32
N ILE A 482 -7.12 -39.59 -10.14
CA ILE A 482 -6.93 -40.05 -11.51
C ILE A 482 -5.46 -40.46 -11.63
N GLU A 483 -5.27 -41.76 -11.81
CA GLU A 483 -4.01 -42.37 -12.21
C GLU A 483 -3.52 -41.75 -13.53
N GLU A 484 -2.22 -41.43 -13.54
CA GLU A 484 -1.33 -41.36 -14.70
C GLU A 484 -1.89 -40.78 -16.02
N SER A 485 -1.74 -39.47 -16.19
CA SER A 485 -1.16 -38.95 -17.44
C SER A 485 -0.40 -37.66 -17.16
N ARG A 486 0.92 -37.69 -17.38
CA ARG A 486 1.79 -36.52 -17.39
C ARG A 486 1.41 -35.61 -18.56
N PRO A 487 1.06 -34.34 -18.37
CA PRO A 487 1.25 -33.35 -19.41
C PRO A 487 2.74 -32.97 -19.41
N GLN A 488 3.38 -33.07 -20.58
CA GLN A 488 4.72 -32.54 -20.79
C GLN A 488 4.71 -31.01 -20.68
N SER A 489 5.48 -30.50 -19.72
CA SER A 489 6.30 -29.28 -19.83
C SER A 489 5.63 -28.00 -20.33
N THR A 490 4.93 -27.31 -19.43
CA THR A 490 4.67 -25.85 -19.52
C THR A 490 5.92 -25.00 -19.22
N ASP A 491 6.92 -25.59 -18.54
CA ASP A 491 8.13 -24.94 -18.04
C ASP A 491 9.12 -24.52 -19.16
N LEU A 492 9.15 -25.24 -20.30
CA LEU A 492 9.97 -24.87 -21.46
C LEU A 492 9.37 -23.72 -22.27
N LYS A 493 8.04 -23.65 -22.41
CA LYS A 493 7.38 -22.54 -23.13
C LYS A 493 7.49 -21.22 -22.37
N PHE A 494 7.44 -21.27 -21.04
CA PHE A 494 7.64 -20.09 -20.20
C PHE A 494 9.06 -19.54 -20.34
N LYS A 495 10.08 -20.41 -20.32
CA LYS A 495 11.48 -19.99 -20.54
C LYS A 495 11.73 -19.45 -21.95
N GLU A 496 11.10 -20.01 -22.98
CA GLU A 496 11.22 -19.53 -24.36
C GLU A 496 10.54 -18.17 -24.57
N ILE A 497 9.37 -17.93 -23.96
CA ILE A 497 8.65 -16.64 -24.05
C ILE A 497 9.36 -15.56 -23.24
N VAL A 498 9.85 -15.90 -22.04
CA VAL A 498 10.64 -14.97 -21.21
C VAL A 498 11.95 -14.63 -21.93
N ALA A 499 12.66 -15.60 -22.51
CA ALA A 499 13.86 -15.33 -23.30
C ALA A 499 13.57 -14.42 -24.51
N SER A 500 12.45 -14.60 -25.22
CA SER A 500 12.12 -13.71 -26.35
C SER A 500 11.74 -12.29 -25.93
N ILE A 501 11.06 -12.12 -24.79
CA ILE A 501 10.68 -10.79 -24.28
C ILE A 501 11.92 -10.02 -23.81
N PHE A 502 12.84 -10.68 -23.09
CA PHE A 502 14.05 -10.05 -22.60
C PHE A 502 15.13 -9.84 -23.67
N GLU A 503 15.16 -10.63 -24.74
CA GLU A 503 16.05 -10.35 -25.90
C GLU A 503 15.55 -9.13 -26.69
N ASP A 504 14.24 -9.01 -26.92
CA ASP A 504 13.68 -7.91 -27.71
C ASP A 504 13.66 -6.56 -26.95
N GLU A 505 13.33 -6.53 -25.65
CA GLU A 505 13.27 -5.28 -24.87
C GLU A 505 14.67 -4.72 -24.54
N VAL A 506 15.63 -5.59 -24.20
CA VAL A 506 17.01 -5.16 -23.90
C VAL A 506 17.73 -4.68 -25.16
N GLU A 507 17.47 -5.30 -26.33
CA GLU A 507 18.08 -4.87 -27.59
C GLU A 507 17.51 -3.52 -28.07
N ILE A 508 16.21 -3.28 -27.87
CA ILE A 508 15.57 -1.99 -28.18
C ILE A 508 16.06 -0.88 -27.24
N GLU A 509 16.18 -1.16 -25.94
CA GLU A 509 16.63 -0.16 -24.96
C GLU A 509 18.13 0.15 -25.10
N LEU A 510 18.98 -0.85 -25.36
CA LEU A 510 20.40 -0.62 -25.69
C LEU A 510 20.55 0.16 -27.00
N GLN A 511 19.77 -0.16 -28.04
CA GLN A 511 19.85 0.52 -29.32
C GLN A 511 19.44 1.99 -29.19
N ASN A 512 18.40 2.29 -28.41
CA ASN A 512 17.98 3.66 -28.10
C ASN A 512 19.04 4.45 -27.29
N ILE A 513 19.74 3.79 -26.36
CA ILE A 513 20.86 4.40 -25.62
C ILE A 513 22.04 4.68 -26.55
N ILE A 514 22.39 3.73 -27.43
CA ILE A 514 23.46 3.86 -28.42
C ILE A 514 23.15 4.98 -29.41
N ASP A 515 21.93 5.05 -29.93
CA ASP A 515 21.52 6.08 -30.89
C ASP A 515 21.51 7.48 -30.28
N ASN A 516 21.06 7.61 -29.02
CA ASN A 516 21.13 8.87 -28.26
C ASN A 516 22.58 9.33 -27.98
N GLU A 517 23.51 8.42 -27.68
CA GLU A 517 24.93 8.77 -27.49
C GLU A 517 25.63 9.13 -28.81
N ILE A 518 25.24 8.50 -29.93
CA ILE A 518 25.72 8.84 -31.28
C ILE A 518 25.23 10.24 -31.73
N GLU A 519 23.99 10.63 -31.41
CA GLU A 519 23.52 11.98 -31.69
C GLU A 519 24.25 13.05 -30.87
N LYS A 520 24.49 12.81 -29.58
CA LYS A 520 25.26 13.72 -28.72
C LYS A 520 26.69 13.93 -29.23
N THR A 521 27.34 12.89 -29.74
CA THR A 521 28.69 13.00 -30.32
C THR A 521 28.71 13.70 -31.69
N LYS A 522 27.65 13.58 -32.50
CA LYS A 522 27.53 14.34 -33.77
C LYS A 522 27.39 15.84 -33.54
N VAL A 523 26.66 16.27 -32.50
CA VAL A 523 26.52 17.68 -32.13
C VAL A 523 27.86 18.32 -31.74
N PHE A 524 28.76 17.57 -31.10
CA PHE A 524 30.10 18.06 -30.73
C PHE A 524 31.10 18.15 -31.89
N SER A 525 30.85 17.49 -33.02
CA SER A 525 31.77 17.46 -34.16
C SER A 525 31.58 18.62 -35.17
N ASN A 526 30.47 19.37 -35.07
CA ASN A 526 30.12 20.45 -36.00
C ASN A 526 30.44 21.88 -35.50
N THR A 527 31.04 22.04 -34.32
CA THR A 527 31.51 23.34 -33.82
C THR A 527 33.04 23.38 -33.76
N LYS A 528 33.69 23.37 -34.92
CA LYS A 528 35.05 23.90 -35.07
C LYS A 528 35.04 24.97 -36.15
N GLU A 529 34.80 26.21 -35.73
CA GLU A 529 35.14 27.38 -36.55
C GLU A 529 36.67 27.41 -36.77
N PRO A 530 37.14 27.72 -37.98
CA PRO A 530 38.55 27.87 -38.26
C PRO A 530 39.06 29.18 -37.65
N VAL A 531 39.91 29.08 -36.64
CA VAL A 531 40.69 30.21 -36.13
C VAL A 531 41.64 30.66 -37.24
N THR A 532 41.37 31.83 -37.80
CA THR A 532 42.25 32.48 -38.77
C THR A 532 43.30 33.27 -37.99
N VAL A 533 44.56 32.92 -38.15
CA VAL A 533 45.69 33.66 -37.57
C VAL A 533 46.05 34.81 -38.52
N GLN A 534 45.93 36.04 -38.04
CA GLN A 534 46.65 37.23 -38.55
C GLN A 534 47.17 38.04 -37.36
#